data_AF-A0A225VN60-F1
#
_entry.id   AF-A0A225VN60-F1
#
_cell.length_a   1.000
_cell.length_b   1.000
_cell.length_c   1.000
_cell.angle_alpha   90.00
_cell.angle_beta   90.00
_cell.angle_gamma   90.00
#
_symmetry.space_group_name_H-M   'P 1'
#
loop_
_entity.id
_entity.type
_entity.pdbx_description
1 polymer ?
#
loop_
_entity_poly.entity_id
_entity_poly.type
_entity_poly.pdbx_seq_one_letter_code
_entity_poly.pdbx_strand_id
1 'polypeptide(L)'
;MDEIIPLAVRLVFRSKGSVLDIPHVIKSVTLFLDTSVELPLDVACKKNSIKLLDRIWESSGIFATNCNIPDTPWSIRKYLSTDKYYRQYQFSRSMGVAMELKNLEMVKWLVSKVQGCKVNSTIPIKAITWGSIELLNFLLESDNSSVEANIQTAEVGLHVDWDRDLLIDAVSSRHCHVMWWVLEHLPHIQHDKNRAMRIAVINGDIPLAEWFFYQMALHGQGTDKVVKWFIM
;
A
#
# COMPACT_ATOMS: atom_id res chain seq x y z
N MET A 1 19.22 4.20 15.33
CA MET A 1 20.24 4.81 14.44
C MET A 1 19.80 6.18 13.94
N ASP A 2 18.50 6.43 13.81
CA ASP A 2 17.91 7.62 13.17
C ASP A 2 18.34 8.99 13.74
N GLU A 3 18.67 9.07 15.03
CA GLU A 3 19.08 10.33 15.68
C GLU A 3 20.60 10.47 15.87
N ILE A 4 21.39 9.41 15.64
CA ILE A 4 22.81 9.39 16.02
C ILE A 4 23.64 10.38 15.19
N ILE A 5 23.37 10.47 13.89
CA ILE A 5 24.15 11.31 12.97
C ILE A 5 23.87 12.80 13.19
N PRO A 6 22.61 13.28 13.28
CA PRO A 6 22.33 14.67 13.64
C PRO A 6 22.91 15.08 15.00
N LEU A 7 22.87 14.17 15.99
CA LEU A 7 23.45 14.40 17.31
C LEU A 7 24.99 14.50 17.24
N ALA A 8 25.65 13.58 16.54
CA ALA A 8 27.10 13.58 16.38
C ALA A 8 27.59 14.84 15.67
N VAL A 9 26.89 15.27 14.60
CA VAL A 9 27.24 16.50 13.86
C VAL A 9 27.07 17.73 14.73
N ARG A 10 25.96 17.84 15.48
CA ARG A 10 25.77 18.93 16.46
C ARG A 10 26.85 18.92 17.55
N LEU A 11 27.27 17.75 18.01
CA LEU A 11 28.35 17.59 19.01
C LEU A 11 29.71 18.04 18.46
N VAL A 12 30.07 17.63 17.24
CA VAL A 12 31.33 18.03 16.59
C VAL A 12 31.36 19.54 16.35
N PHE A 13 30.27 20.13 15.84
CA PHE A 13 30.21 21.57 15.62
C PHE A 13 30.11 22.40 16.90
N ARG A 14 29.63 21.82 18.01
CA ARG A 14 29.69 22.45 19.33
C ARG A 14 31.11 22.71 19.82
N SER A 15 32.08 21.91 19.38
CA SER A 15 33.50 22.12 19.68
C SER A 15 34.14 23.25 18.85
N LYS A 16 33.48 23.72 17.79
CA LYS A 16 33.94 24.79 16.89
C LYS A 16 32.87 25.88 16.78
N GLY A 17 32.78 26.72 17.81
CA GLY A 17 31.72 27.72 18.00
C GLY A 17 31.47 28.66 16.81
N SER A 18 32.48 28.98 16.01
CA SER A 18 32.33 29.84 14.82
C SER A 18 31.49 29.22 13.68
N VAL A 19 31.33 27.89 13.67
CA VAL A 19 30.56 27.17 12.63
C VAL A 19 29.11 26.92 13.09
N LEU A 20 28.83 27.03 14.39
CA LEU A 20 27.47 26.96 14.93
C LEU A 20 26.58 28.11 14.44
N ASP A 21 27.18 29.27 14.21
CA ASP A 21 26.48 30.47 13.73
C ASP A 21 26.13 30.41 12.23
N ILE A 22 26.44 29.30 11.57
CA ILE A 22 26.20 29.09 10.14
C ILE A 22 25.23 27.90 9.93
N PRO A 23 23.91 28.12 10.03
CA PRO A 23 22.91 27.04 9.97
C PRO A 23 22.96 26.22 8.67
N HIS A 24 23.31 26.85 7.55
CA HIS A 24 23.38 26.21 6.25
C HIS A 24 24.56 25.22 6.13
N VAL A 25 25.69 25.48 6.82
CA VAL A 25 26.85 24.57 6.84
C VAL A 25 26.52 23.34 7.68
N ILE A 26 25.93 23.53 8.87
CA ILE A 26 25.49 22.41 9.71
C ILE A 26 24.47 21.55 8.95
N LYS A 27 23.50 22.18 8.27
CA LYS A 27 22.50 21.46 7.48
C LYS A 27 23.15 20.67 6.34
N SER A 28 24.09 21.26 5.61
CA SER A 28 24.78 20.60 4.49
C SER A 28 25.66 19.44 4.95
N VAL A 29 26.43 19.62 6.04
CA VAL A 29 27.30 18.57 6.58
C VAL A 29 26.49 17.44 7.22
N THR A 30 25.38 17.77 7.90
CA THR A 30 24.44 16.75 8.40
C THR A 30 23.89 15.94 7.23
N LEU A 31 23.43 16.60 6.17
CA LEU A 31 22.84 15.95 4.99
C LEU A 31 23.87 15.14 4.19
N PHE A 32 25.13 15.54 4.19
CA PHE A 32 26.24 14.79 3.59
C PHE A 32 26.62 13.54 4.39
N LEU A 33 26.68 13.65 5.72
CA LEU A 33 27.02 12.53 6.60
C LEU A 33 25.85 11.58 6.85
N ASP A 34 24.64 12.00 6.54
CA ASP A 34 23.45 11.18 6.70
C ASP A 34 23.35 10.12 5.59
N THR A 35 24.15 9.07 5.68
CA THR A 35 24.12 7.94 4.74
C THR A 35 22.80 7.16 4.77
N SER A 36 21.95 7.41 5.77
CA SER A 36 20.66 6.72 5.90
C SER A 36 19.65 7.14 4.82
N VAL A 37 19.86 8.30 4.19
CA VAL A 37 19.00 8.81 3.12
C VAL A 37 19.20 8.08 1.79
N GLU A 38 20.31 7.36 1.62
CA GLU A 38 20.59 6.49 0.47
C GLU A 38 20.08 5.06 0.71
N LEU A 39 19.35 4.82 1.79
CA LEU A 39 18.74 3.50 2.01
C LEU A 39 17.55 3.29 1.06
N PRO A 40 17.44 2.10 0.43
CA PRO A 40 16.21 1.66 -0.20
C PRO A 40 15.01 1.78 0.75
N LEU A 41 13.87 2.21 0.22
CA LEU A 41 12.66 2.46 1.01
C LEU A 41 12.21 1.20 1.77
N ASP A 42 12.31 0.04 1.15
CA ASP A 42 11.95 -1.24 1.76
C ASP A 42 12.85 -1.63 2.93
N VAL A 43 14.15 -1.30 2.85
CA VAL A 43 15.12 -1.54 3.94
C VAL A 43 14.85 -0.57 5.09
N ALA A 44 14.48 0.68 4.79
CA ALA A 44 14.07 1.65 5.79
C ALA A 44 12.75 1.24 6.48
N CYS A 45 11.79 0.67 5.75
CA CYS A 45 10.56 0.12 6.32
C CYS A 45 10.83 -0.96 7.38
N LYS A 46 11.87 -1.80 7.20
CA LYS A 46 12.29 -2.79 8.20
C LYS A 46 12.77 -2.19 9.52
N LYS A 47 13.16 -0.90 9.53
CA LYS A 47 13.52 -0.17 10.74
C LYS A 47 12.30 0.35 11.51
N ASN A 48 11.10 0.18 10.95
CA ASN A 48 9.83 0.56 11.55
C ASN A 48 9.78 2.03 12.02
N SER A 49 10.39 2.93 11.25
CA SER A 49 10.54 4.35 11.61
C SER A 49 9.99 5.24 10.51
N ILE A 50 8.80 5.80 10.73
CA ILE A 50 8.15 6.73 9.80
C ILE A 50 8.99 8.01 9.62
N LYS A 51 9.65 8.49 10.69
CA LYS A 51 10.56 9.65 10.63
C LYS A 51 11.72 9.42 9.65
N LEU A 52 12.26 8.21 9.61
CA LEU A 52 13.31 7.84 8.65
C LEU A 52 12.76 7.85 7.21
N LEU A 53 11.55 7.34 7.01
CA LEU A 53 10.88 7.33 5.71
C LEU A 53 10.59 8.75 5.21
N ASP A 54 10.05 9.63 6.07
CA ASP A 54 9.86 11.06 5.75
C ASP A 54 11.17 11.70 5.33
N ARG A 55 12.25 11.47 6.09
CA ARG A 55 13.57 12.03 5.76
C ARG A 55 14.08 11.55 4.41
N ILE A 56 13.97 10.25 4.10
CA ILE A 56 14.37 9.70 2.79
C ILE A 56 13.53 10.35 1.69
N TRP A 57 12.21 10.41 1.87
CA TRP A 57 11.29 10.97 0.87
C TRP A 57 11.51 12.46 0.62
N GLU A 58 11.60 13.27 1.66
CA GLU A 58 11.90 14.71 1.55
C GLU A 58 13.23 14.96 0.84
N SER A 59 14.23 14.12 1.11
CA SER A 59 15.53 14.23 0.45
C SER A 59 15.48 13.86 -1.05
N SER A 60 14.55 12.97 -1.45
CA SER A 60 14.31 12.67 -2.87
C SER A 60 13.58 13.80 -3.61
N GLY A 61 12.68 14.53 -2.95
CA GLY A 61 11.90 15.62 -3.56
C GLY A 61 12.74 16.78 -4.12
N ILE A 62 13.98 16.94 -3.64
CA ILE A 62 14.94 17.93 -4.15
C ILE A 62 15.28 17.66 -5.63
N PHE A 63 15.27 16.39 -6.04
CA PHE A 63 15.58 15.97 -7.42
C PHE A 63 14.36 16.06 -8.36
N ALA A 64 13.14 16.08 -7.81
CA ALA A 64 11.92 16.24 -8.62
C ALA A 64 11.72 17.69 -9.10
N THR A 65 12.23 18.67 -8.36
CA THR A 65 11.99 20.11 -8.59
C THR A 65 13.16 20.84 -9.25
N ASN A 66 14.38 20.30 -9.16
CA ASN A 66 15.56 20.96 -9.72
C ASN A 66 16.05 20.29 -11.03
N CYS A 67 15.55 20.78 -12.17
CA CYS A 67 16.05 20.40 -13.50
C CYS A 67 17.49 20.89 -13.79
N ASN A 68 18.08 21.69 -12.90
CA ASN A 68 19.41 22.32 -13.07
C ASN A 68 20.54 21.59 -12.33
N ILE A 69 20.28 20.43 -11.73
CA ILE A 69 21.36 19.65 -11.09
C ILE A 69 22.17 18.99 -12.21
N PRO A 70 23.49 19.23 -12.30
CA PRO A 70 24.34 18.56 -13.28
C PRO A 70 24.19 17.04 -13.16
N ASP A 71 24.50 16.31 -14.23
CA ASP A 71 24.50 14.84 -14.29
C ASP A 71 25.29 14.25 -13.12
N THR A 72 24.60 14.11 -12.01
CA THR A 72 25.13 13.62 -10.76
C THR A 72 25.14 12.11 -10.87
N PRO A 73 26.21 11.46 -10.41
CA PRO A 73 26.32 10.01 -10.44
C PRO A 73 25.14 9.37 -9.68
N TRP A 74 24.85 8.13 -10.07
CA TRP A 74 23.79 7.27 -9.56
C TRP A 74 23.51 7.46 -8.05
N SER A 75 22.26 7.80 -7.68
CA SER A 75 21.79 7.87 -6.29
C SER A 75 20.36 7.35 -6.17
N ILE A 76 20.07 6.62 -5.07
CA ILE A 76 18.77 5.95 -4.89
C ILE A 76 17.64 6.98 -4.80
N ARG A 77 17.91 8.12 -4.19
CA ARG A 77 16.97 9.25 -4.04
C ARG A 77 16.54 9.85 -5.38
N LYS A 78 17.47 9.98 -6.32
CA LYS A 78 17.17 10.48 -7.67
C LYS A 78 16.21 9.53 -8.38
N TYR A 79 16.55 8.24 -8.45
CA TYR A 79 15.70 7.24 -9.12
C TYR A 79 14.32 7.11 -8.47
N LEU A 80 14.20 7.24 -7.14
CA LEU A 80 12.90 7.19 -6.46
C LEU A 80 11.93 8.29 -6.96
N SER A 81 12.47 9.48 -7.26
CA SER A 81 11.70 10.61 -7.78
C SER A 81 11.59 10.64 -9.30
N THR A 82 12.60 10.20 -10.05
CA THR A 82 12.61 10.33 -11.52
C THR A 82 12.12 9.08 -12.27
N ASP A 83 12.34 7.88 -11.74
CA ASP A 83 12.04 6.63 -12.44
C ASP A 83 10.76 5.98 -11.89
N LYS A 84 9.71 5.96 -12.73
CA LYS A 84 8.40 5.37 -12.42
C LYS A 84 8.47 3.88 -12.10
N TYR A 85 9.33 3.12 -12.80
CA TYR A 85 9.43 1.67 -12.61
C TYR A 85 10.16 1.36 -11.31
N TYR A 86 11.24 2.10 -11.02
CA TYR A 86 11.94 1.96 -9.76
C TYR A 86 11.06 2.37 -8.58
N ARG A 87 10.29 3.45 -8.70
CA ARG A 87 9.30 3.87 -7.69
C ARG A 87 8.26 2.78 -7.43
N GLN A 88 7.65 2.22 -8.48
CA GLN A 88 6.69 1.13 -8.37
C GLN A 88 7.29 -0.10 -7.68
N TYR A 89 8.53 -0.47 -8.05
CA TYR A 89 9.24 -1.59 -7.44
C TYR A 89 9.47 -1.38 -5.95
N GLN A 90 9.99 -0.21 -5.57
CA GLN A 90 10.24 0.14 -4.18
C GLN A 90 8.96 0.23 -3.36
N PHE A 91 7.90 0.80 -3.94
CA PHE A 91 6.57 0.87 -3.32
C PHE A 91 6.04 -0.54 -3.01
N SER A 92 6.07 -1.45 -4.00
CA SER A 92 5.57 -2.82 -3.86
C SER A 92 6.31 -3.59 -2.75
N ARG A 93 7.65 -3.45 -2.68
CA ARG A 93 8.47 -4.06 -1.63
C ARG A 93 8.21 -3.47 -0.25
N SER A 94 8.16 -2.13 -0.16
CA SER A 94 7.92 -1.41 1.08
C SER A 94 6.55 -1.75 1.66
N MET A 95 5.53 -1.85 0.80
CA MET A 95 4.18 -2.26 1.17
C MET A 95 4.16 -3.70 1.71
N GLY A 96 4.89 -4.63 1.07
CA GLY A 96 5.06 -5.99 1.56
C GLY A 96 5.63 -6.05 2.98
N VAL A 97 6.69 -5.28 3.25
CA VAL A 97 7.31 -5.17 4.58
C VAL A 97 6.34 -4.55 5.60
N ALA A 98 5.67 -3.46 5.24
CA ALA A 98 4.69 -2.80 6.12
C ALA A 98 3.56 -3.77 6.52
N MET A 99 3.14 -4.62 5.57
CA MET A 99 2.16 -5.66 5.83
C MET A 99 2.68 -6.76 6.75
N GLU A 100 3.90 -7.25 6.55
CA GLU A 100 4.50 -8.24 7.45
C GLU A 100 4.63 -7.72 8.89
N LEU A 101 4.95 -6.43 9.04
CA LEU A 101 5.02 -5.74 10.33
C LEU A 101 3.63 -5.40 10.91
N LYS A 102 2.54 -5.60 10.16
CA LYS A 102 1.17 -5.16 10.49
C LYS A 102 1.10 -3.68 10.90
N ASN A 103 1.96 -2.84 10.34
CA ASN A 103 2.02 -1.42 10.66
C ASN A 103 1.11 -0.63 9.70
N LEU A 104 -0.13 -0.39 10.13
CA LEU A 104 -1.11 0.37 9.37
C LEU A 104 -0.70 1.83 9.14
N GLU A 105 0.01 2.45 10.09
CA GLU A 105 0.49 3.83 9.93
C GLU A 105 1.51 3.93 8.79
N MET A 106 2.41 2.94 8.69
CA MET A 106 3.38 2.87 7.60
C MET A 106 2.70 2.65 6.24
N VAL A 107 1.62 1.89 6.20
CA VAL A 107 0.81 1.70 4.98
C VAL A 107 0.16 3.01 4.56
N LYS A 108 -0.48 3.71 5.51
CA LYS A 108 -1.09 5.02 5.27
C LYS A 108 -0.05 6.03 4.78
N TRP A 109 1.14 5.98 5.36
CA TRP A 109 2.27 6.82 4.94
C TRP A 109 2.69 6.51 3.49
N LEU A 110 2.87 5.23 3.14
CA LEU A 110 3.29 4.82 1.79
C LEU A 110 2.29 5.26 0.73
N VAL A 111 0.99 5.04 0.98
CA VAL A 111 -0.08 5.40 0.04
C VAL A 111 -0.22 6.92 -0.10
N SER A 112 -0.13 7.68 0.99
CA SER A 112 -0.28 9.13 0.94
C SER A 112 0.90 9.84 0.26
N LYS A 113 2.12 9.35 0.46
CA LYS A 113 3.35 9.97 -0.07
C LYS A 113 3.68 9.50 -1.49
N VAL A 114 3.52 8.20 -1.77
CA VAL A 114 3.96 7.58 -3.03
C VAL A 114 2.78 7.47 -4.00
N GLN A 115 2.41 8.60 -4.60
CA GLN A 115 1.35 8.65 -5.61
C GLN A 115 1.83 8.16 -6.99
N GLY A 116 0.88 7.77 -7.84
CA GLY A 116 1.15 7.25 -9.20
C GLY A 116 1.59 5.78 -9.23
N CYS A 117 1.48 5.07 -8.11
CA CYS A 117 1.80 3.64 -8.01
C CYS A 117 0.55 2.77 -7.99
N LYS A 118 0.71 1.54 -8.49
CA LYS A 118 -0.31 0.49 -8.47
C LYS A 118 -0.16 -0.37 -7.22
N VAL A 119 -1.26 -0.63 -6.53
CA VAL A 119 -1.34 -1.61 -5.44
C VAL A 119 -1.79 -2.93 -6.03
N ASN A 120 -0.98 -3.97 -5.83
CA ASN A 120 -1.28 -5.33 -6.25
C ASN A 120 -2.39 -5.94 -5.38
N SER A 121 -3.25 -6.81 -5.96
CA SER A 121 -4.35 -7.51 -5.30
C SER A 121 -3.96 -8.26 -4.01
N THR A 122 -2.71 -8.69 -3.90
CA THR A 122 -2.15 -9.29 -2.67
C THR A 122 -2.35 -8.44 -1.42
N ILE A 123 -2.43 -7.11 -1.55
CA ILE A 123 -2.62 -6.20 -0.41
C ILE A 123 -4.06 -6.20 0.08
N PRO A 124 -5.11 -5.93 -0.75
CA PRO A 124 -6.49 -6.14 -0.36
C PRO A 124 -6.75 -7.53 0.21
N ILE A 125 -6.20 -8.59 -0.40
CA ILE A 125 -6.35 -9.97 0.09
C ILE A 125 -5.77 -10.10 1.51
N LYS A 126 -4.58 -9.55 1.79
CA LYS A 126 -4.03 -9.55 3.16
C LYS A 126 -4.92 -8.79 4.14
N ALA A 127 -5.47 -7.64 3.74
CA ALA A 127 -6.39 -6.88 4.59
C ALA A 127 -7.64 -7.71 4.95
N ILE A 128 -8.18 -8.45 3.97
CA ILE A 128 -9.28 -9.40 4.16
C ILE A 128 -8.89 -10.51 5.14
N THR A 129 -7.73 -11.14 4.96
CA THR A 129 -7.28 -12.22 5.85
C THR A 129 -7.10 -11.78 7.30
N TRP A 130 -6.87 -10.49 7.54
CA TRP A 130 -6.77 -9.93 8.89
C TRP A 130 -8.09 -9.41 9.45
N GLY A 131 -9.15 -9.34 8.64
CA GLY A 131 -10.41 -8.72 9.05
C GLY A 131 -10.32 -7.20 9.18
N SER A 132 -9.36 -6.54 8.52
CA SER A 132 -9.11 -5.10 8.71
C SER A 132 -9.96 -4.27 7.75
N ILE A 133 -11.20 -3.98 8.14
CA ILE A 133 -12.08 -3.05 7.41
C ILE A 133 -11.44 -1.66 7.31
N GLU A 134 -10.74 -1.20 8.35
CA GLU A 134 -10.07 0.11 8.34
C GLU A 134 -9.08 0.25 7.18
N LEU A 135 -8.27 -0.78 6.94
CA LEU A 135 -7.32 -0.79 5.83
C LEU A 135 -8.03 -0.85 4.47
N LEU A 136 -9.12 -1.61 4.37
CA LEU A 136 -9.93 -1.70 3.15
C LEU A 136 -10.60 -0.37 2.80
N ASN A 137 -11.21 0.31 3.78
CA ASN A 137 -11.77 1.65 3.61
C ASN A 137 -10.70 2.65 3.16
N PHE A 138 -9.53 2.64 3.82
CA PHE A 138 -8.44 3.53 3.45
C PHE A 138 -7.93 3.30 2.01
N LEU A 139 -7.81 2.04 1.59
CA LEU A 139 -7.43 1.69 0.22
C LEU A 139 -8.49 2.14 -0.78
N LEU A 140 -9.78 1.98 -0.46
CA LEU A 140 -10.89 2.41 -1.32
C LEU A 140 -10.96 3.93 -1.46
N GLU A 141 -10.82 4.67 -0.36
CA GLU A 141 -10.78 6.14 -0.36
C GLU A 141 -9.58 6.69 -1.15
N SER A 142 -8.46 5.96 -1.14
CA SER A 142 -7.24 6.35 -1.85
C SER A 142 -7.25 5.93 -3.33
N ASP A 143 -8.16 5.06 -3.74
CA ASP A 143 -8.19 4.48 -5.07
C ASP A 143 -8.82 5.44 -6.10
N ASN A 144 -8.00 5.92 -7.03
CA ASN A 144 -8.42 6.77 -8.13
C ASN A 144 -8.76 5.96 -9.40
N SER A 145 -8.92 4.63 -9.29
CA SER A 145 -9.29 3.75 -10.42
C SER A 145 -10.62 4.13 -11.10
N SER A 146 -11.52 4.83 -10.41
CA SER A 146 -12.85 5.22 -10.89
C SER A 146 -12.91 6.58 -11.60
N VAL A 147 -11.81 7.35 -11.61
CA VAL A 147 -11.78 8.66 -12.30
C VAL A 147 -11.66 8.45 -13.80
N GLU A 148 -12.63 8.96 -14.56
CA GLU A 148 -12.72 8.85 -16.02
C GLU A 148 -11.37 9.17 -16.70
N ALA A 149 -11.00 8.33 -17.67
CA ALA A 149 -9.73 8.41 -18.42
C ALA A 149 -9.46 9.78 -19.09
N ASN A 150 -10.47 10.66 -19.15
CA ASN A 150 -10.38 11.99 -19.76
C ASN A 150 -9.79 13.08 -18.83
N ILE A 151 -9.65 12.81 -17.51
CA ILE A 151 -9.04 13.74 -16.51
C ILE A 151 -7.73 13.14 -15.95
N GLN A 152 -7.30 12.00 -16.47
CA GLN A 152 -6.12 11.27 -15.99
C GLN A 152 -4.84 12.03 -16.37
N THR A 153 -4.45 12.98 -15.54
CA THR A 153 -3.04 13.31 -15.41
C THR A 153 -2.38 12.03 -14.89
N ALA A 154 -1.57 11.39 -15.72
CA ALA A 154 -1.06 10.01 -15.55
C ALA A 154 -0.20 9.77 -14.28
N GLU A 155 -0.18 10.72 -13.34
CA GLU A 155 0.72 10.78 -12.20
C GLU A 155 0.01 11.03 -10.86
N VAL A 156 -1.32 11.27 -10.85
CA VAL A 156 -2.07 11.60 -9.62
C VAL A 156 -3.01 10.47 -9.23
N GLY A 157 -2.66 9.75 -8.17
CA GLY A 157 -3.53 8.76 -7.54
C GLY A 157 -2.90 7.40 -7.28
N LEU A 158 -3.56 6.63 -6.42
CA LEU A 158 -3.30 5.20 -6.23
C LEU A 158 -4.24 4.42 -7.15
N HIS A 159 -3.75 3.36 -7.77
CA HIS A 159 -4.62 2.42 -8.47
C HIS A 159 -4.60 1.09 -7.74
N VAL A 160 -5.71 0.71 -7.11
CA VAL A 160 -5.82 -0.55 -6.38
C VAL A 160 -6.41 -1.61 -7.29
N ASP A 161 -5.70 -2.74 -7.41
CA ASP A 161 -6.18 -3.91 -8.12
C ASP A 161 -7.14 -4.71 -7.22
N TRP A 162 -8.43 -4.45 -7.39
CA TRP A 162 -9.50 -5.20 -6.72
C TRP A 162 -9.81 -6.48 -7.50
N ASP A 163 -9.18 -7.58 -7.11
CA ASP A 163 -9.36 -8.88 -7.77
C ASP A 163 -10.82 -9.36 -7.71
N ARG A 164 -11.27 -10.07 -8.75
CA ARG A 164 -12.61 -10.68 -8.80
C ARG A 164 -12.78 -11.79 -7.76
N ASP A 165 -11.66 -12.39 -7.34
CA ASP A 165 -11.64 -13.45 -6.34
C ASP A 165 -11.68 -12.92 -4.89
N LEU A 166 -11.71 -11.59 -4.66
CA LEU A 166 -11.78 -11.01 -3.30
C LEU A 166 -12.97 -11.51 -2.47
N LEU A 167 -14.13 -11.75 -3.11
CA LEU A 167 -15.28 -12.33 -2.40
C LEU A 167 -14.96 -13.75 -1.89
N ILE A 168 -14.25 -14.54 -2.70
CA ILE A 168 -13.86 -15.91 -2.35
C ILE A 168 -12.86 -15.87 -1.19
N ASP A 169 -11.89 -14.96 -1.24
CA ASP A 169 -10.93 -14.76 -0.14
C ASP A 169 -11.63 -14.30 1.14
N ALA A 170 -12.64 -13.44 1.04
CA ALA A 170 -13.43 -13.00 2.19
C ALA A 170 -14.26 -14.12 2.81
N VAL A 171 -14.89 -14.97 2.01
CA VAL A 171 -15.64 -16.15 2.49
C VAL A 171 -14.71 -17.24 3.03
N SER A 172 -13.51 -17.36 2.46
CA SER A 172 -12.47 -18.26 2.97
C SER A 172 -11.91 -17.78 4.32
N SER A 173 -11.92 -16.47 4.55
CA SER A 173 -11.56 -15.89 5.84
C SER A 173 -12.65 -16.16 6.88
N ARG A 174 -12.27 -16.28 8.15
CA ARG A 174 -13.24 -16.40 9.27
C ARG A 174 -13.93 -15.06 9.60
N HIS A 175 -13.77 -14.05 8.75
CA HIS A 175 -14.23 -12.68 8.97
C HIS A 175 -15.41 -12.37 8.05
N CYS A 176 -16.58 -12.96 8.34
CA CYS A 176 -17.80 -12.81 7.53
C CYS A 176 -18.23 -11.35 7.32
N HIS A 177 -17.89 -10.43 8.22
CA HIS A 177 -18.13 -8.99 8.07
C HIS A 177 -17.37 -8.38 6.87
N VAL A 178 -16.22 -8.92 6.51
CA VAL A 178 -15.44 -8.46 5.35
C VAL A 178 -16.14 -8.84 4.05
N MET A 179 -16.79 -10.00 4.00
CA MET A 179 -17.59 -10.40 2.84
C MET A 179 -18.71 -9.39 2.58
N TRP A 180 -19.42 -8.98 3.64
CA TRP A 180 -20.46 -7.94 3.53
C TRP A 180 -19.88 -6.62 3.03
N TRP A 181 -18.72 -6.22 3.55
CA TRP A 181 -18.03 -5.03 3.09
C TRP A 181 -17.71 -5.08 1.59
N VAL A 182 -17.17 -6.19 1.09
CA VAL A 182 -16.84 -6.40 -0.34
C VAL A 182 -18.09 -6.28 -1.22
N LEU A 183 -19.21 -6.89 -0.80
CA LEU A 183 -20.46 -6.84 -1.56
C LEU A 183 -21.07 -5.44 -1.61
N GLU A 184 -20.95 -4.68 -0.52
CA GLU A 184 -21.49 -3.33 -0.40
C GLU A 184 -20.65 -2.30 -1.16
N HIS A 185 -19.33 -2.36 -1.05
CA HIS A 185 -18.42 -1.31 -1.53
C HIS A 185 -17.86 -1.59 -2.93
N LEU A 186 -17.92 -2.84 -3.40
CA LEU A 186 -17.43 -3.25 -4.73
C LEU A 186 -18.55 -3.87 -5.60
N PRO A 187 -19.69 -3.17 -5.83
CA PRO A 187 -20.80 -3.71 -6.62
C PRO A 187 -20.50 -3.81 -8.12
N HIS A 188 -19.50 -3.07 -8.59
CA HIS A 188 -19.06 -3.04 -10.00
C HIS A 188 -18.20 -4.26 -10.38
N ILE A 189 -17.68 -4.99 -9.40
CA ILE A 189 -16.89 -6.19 -9.63
C ILE A 189 -17.83 -7.38 -9.80
N GLN A 190 -17.64 -8.13 -10.89
CA GLN A 190 -18.40 -9.35 -11.12
C GLN A 190 -17.84 -10.49 -10.26
N HIS A 191 -18.46 -10.70 -9.10
CA HIS A 191 -18.08 -11.74 -8.14
C HIS A 191 -18.60 -13.13 -8.53
N ASP A 192 -17.78 -14.18 -8.39
CA ASP A 192 -18.22 -15.58 -8.57
C ASP A 192 -18.93 -16.12 -7.32
N LYS A 193 -20.23 -15.78 -7.21
CA LYS A 193 -21.10 -16.22 -6.11
C LYS A 193 -21.22 -17.75 -6.02
N ASN A 194 -21.11 -18.49 -7.13
CA ASN A 194 -21.17 -19.95 -7.15
C ASN A 194 -19.94 -20.57 -6.49
N ARG A 195 -18.75 -20.01 -6.74
CA ARG A 195 -17.52 -20.44 -6.08
C ARG A 195 -17.51 -20.04 -4.60
N ALA A 196 -17.97 -18.84 -4.27
CA ALA A 196 -18.14 -18.39 -2.87
C ALA A 196 -19.07 -19.33 -2.07
N MET A 197 -20.23 -19.72 -2.63
CA MET A 197 -21.15 -20.69 -2.01
C MET A 197 -20.47 -22.02 -1.71
N ARG A 198 -19.69 -22.56 -2.66
CA ARG A 198 -18.96 -23.83 -2.46
C ARG A 198 -17.96 -23.74 -1.33
N ILE A 199 -17.25 -22.62 -1.19
CA ILE A 199 -16.34 -22.40 -0.06
C ILE A 199 -17.10 -22.31 1.26
N ALA A 200 -18.26 -21.65 1.31
CA ALA A 200 -19.09 -21.61 2.51
C ALA A 200 -19.52 -23.02 2.97
N VAL A 201 -19.91 -23.89 2.03
CA VAL A 201 -20.22 -25.30 2.31
C VAL A 201 -18.98 -26.06 2.84
N ILE A 202 -17.82 -25.88 2.20
CA ILE A 202 -16.56 -26.52 2.64
C ILE A 202 -16.17 -26.07 4.05
N ASN A 203 -16.42 -24.81 4.39
CA ASN A 203 -16.17 -24.24 5.71
C ASN A 203 -17.23 -24.65 6.75
N GLY A 204 -18.33 -25.29 6.34
CA GLY A 204 -19.45 -25.66 7.21
C GLY A 204 -20.38 -24.50 7.58
N ASP A 205 -20.30 -23.36 6.89
CA ASP A 205 -21.16 -22.20 7.10
C ASP A 205 -22.44 -22.35 6.27
N ILE A 206 -23.33 -23.24 6.72
CA ILE A 206 -24.59 -23.56 6.06
C ILE A 206 -25.50 -22.33 5.91
N PRO A 207 -25.68 -21.46 6.92
CA PRO A 207 -26.48 -20.24 6.76
C PRO A 207 -25.97 -19.33 5.64
N LEU A 208 -24.64 -19.19 5.52
CA LEU A 208 -24.05 -18.39 4.45
C LEU A 208 -24.23 -19.03 3.07
N ALA A 209 -24.11 -20.37 2.98
CA ALA A 209 -24.36 -21.09 1.73
C ALA A 209 -25.82 -20.96 1.28
N GLU A 210 -26.78 -21.05 2.19
CA GLU A 210 -28.21 -20.82 1.92
C GLU A 210 -28.45 -19.39 1.41
N TRP A 211 -27.80 -18.40 2.04
CA TRP A 211 -27.90 -17.00 1.59
C TRP A 211 -27.41 -16.82 0.14
N PHE A 212 -26.27 -17.41 -0.23
CA PHE A 212 -25.79 -17.39 -1.60
C PHE A 212 -26.76 -18.08 -2.57
N PHE A 213 -27.35 -19.21 -2.16
CA PHE A 213 -28.33 -19.93 -2.96
C PHE A 213 -29.57 -19.07 -3.26
N TYR A 214 -30.15 -18.42 -2.24
CA TYR A 214 -31.29 -17.53 -2.42
C TYR A 214 -30.98 -16.34 -3.34
N GLN A 215 -29.81 -15.71 -3.16
CA GLN A 215 -29.37 -14.61 -4.00
C GLN A 215 -29.24 -15.01 -5.47
N MET A 216 -28.68 -16.19 -5.75
CA MET A 216 -28.52 -16.67 -7.13
C MET A 216 -29.85 -17.06 -7.78
N ALA A 217 -30.77 -17.67 -7.00
CA ALA A 217 -32.11 -18.02 -7.46
C ALA A 217 -32.93 -16.78 -7.82
N LEU A 218 -32.82 -15.69 -7.04
CA LEU A 218 -33.50 -14.41 -7.31
C LEU A 218 -32.97 -13.71 -8.58
N HIS A 219 -31.67 -13.85 -8.89
CA HIS A 219 -31.05 -13.21 -10.04
C HIS A 219 -31.01 -14.09 -11.31
N GLY A 220 -31.64 -15.27 -11.31
CA GLY A 220 -31.72 -16.16 -12.49
C GLY A 220 -30.38 -16.78 -12.91
N GLN A 221 -29.34 -16.70 -12.06
CA GLN A 221 -28.00 -17.20 -12.34
C GLN A 221 -27.77 -18.52 -11.61
N GLY A 222 -28.33 -19.63 -12.10
CA GLY A 222 -27.86 -20.98 -11.73
C GLY A 222 -28.87 -21.96 -11.14
N THR A 223 -29.96 -22.23 -11.85
CA THR A 223 -30.93 -23.26 -11.42
C THR A 223 -30.62 -24.68 -11.93
N ASP A 224 -29.78 -24.87 -12.96
CA ASP A 224 -29.68 -26.19 -13.61
C ASP A 224 -28.60 -27.14 -13.06
N LYS A 225 -27.66 -26.67 -12.23
CA LYS A 225 -26.55 -27.52 -11.74
C LYS A 225 -26.51 -27.75 -10.23
N VAL A 226 -27.22 -26.94 -9.42
CA VAL A 226 -27.11 -26.99 -7.95
C VAL A 226 -28.07 -28.02 -7.33
N VAL A 227 -29.24 -28.24 -7.94
CA VAL A 227 -30.26 -29.19 -7.43
C VAL A 227 -29.75 -30.65 -7.40
N LYS A 228 -28.74 -31.01 -8.22
CA LYS A 228 -28.13 -32.34 -8.19
C LYS A 228 -27.24 -32.62 -6.97
N TRP A 229 -26.80 -31.60 -6.22
CA TRP A 229 -25.88 -31.77 -5.10
C TRP A 229 -26.56 -31.97 -3.75
N PHE A 230 -27.84 -31.61 -3.60
CA PHE A 230 -28.58 -31.78 -2.34
C PHE A 230 -29.27 -33.16 -2.21
N ILE A 231 -29.16 -34.02 -3.23
CA ILE A 231 -29.84 -35.34 -3.30
C ILE A 231 -28.83 -36.51 -3.35
N MET A 232 -27.53 -36.28 -3.17
CA MET A 232 -26.51 -37.35 -2.99
C MET A 232 -25.77 -37.14 -1.67
#